data_AF-A0A972FVL7-F1
#
_entry.id   AF-A0A972FVL7-F1
#
_cell.length_a   1.000
_cell.length_b   1.000
_cell.length_c   1.000
_cell.angle_alpha   90.00
_cell.angle_beta   90.00
_cell.angle_gamma   90.00
#
_symmetry.space_group_name_H-M   'P 1'
#
loop_
_entity.id
_entity.type
_entity.pdbx_description
1 polymer ?
#
loop_
_entity_poly.entity_id
_entity_poly.type
_entity_poly.pdbx_seq_one_letter_code
_entity_poly.pdbx_strand_id
1 'polypeptide(L)'
;MKQKSSVHKQLGIKQEVLAMLLGVSRPRLAMFESGRRNLPIEKLQVISDMTMHLEQNKRKSAMPDFVSYRSNQEADYFLKVLKENEFRQIKTARRIRVLLKDQQCDTTRSELAWFLKNRATTDEPVNPMVFSIDTSDSKWKRPMHFEELMQLRHTLKVLELERSMLKESLE
;
A
#
# COMPACT_ATOMS: atom_id res chain seq x y z
N MET A 1 22.00 -17.19 37.26
CA MET A 1 20.91 -17.75 38.08
C MET A 1 19.62 -17.73 37.25
N LYS A 2 18.88 -18.85 37.22
CA LYS A 2 17.78 -19.09 36.28
C LYS A 2 16.71 -18.01 36.38
N GLN A 3 16.41 -17.36 35.25
CA GLN A 3 15.30 -16.41 35.08
C GLN A 3 13.99 -17.16 35.38
N LYS A 4 13.47 -17.09 36.61
CA LYS A 4 12.06 -17.40 36.85
C LYS A 4 11.27 -16.37 36.05
N SER A 5 10.52 -16.83 35.05
CA SER A 5 9.66 -15.99 34.23
C SER A 5 8.80 -15.12 35.14
N SER A 6 8.96 -13.79 35.05
CA SER A 6 8.20 -12.86 35.88
C SER A 6 6.71 -13.02 35.59
N VAL A 7 5.90 -13.13 36.64
CA VAL A 7 4.46 -13.39 36.55
C VAL A 7 3.76 -12.35 35.67
N HIS A 8 4.15 -11.07 35.77
CA HIS A 8 3.60 -10.02 34.91
C HIS A 8 3.83 -10.29 33.40
N LYS A 9 4.98 -10.86 33.03
CA LYS A 9 5.29 -11.21 31.64
C LYS A 9 4.44 -12.39 31.17
N GLN A 10 4.20 -13.38 32.03
CA GLN A 10 3.34 -14.51 31.71
C GLN A 10 1.88 -14.09 31.50
N LEU A 11 1.43 -13.09 32.27
CA LEU A 11 0.10 -12.48 32.14
C LEU A 11 0.02 -11.43 31.02
N GLY A 12 1.12 -11.09 30.35
CA GLY A 12 1.14 -10.12 29.25
C GLY A 12 0.90 -8.66 29.66
N ILE A 13 1.08 -8.32 30.94
CA ILE A 13 0.83 -6.96 31.46
C ILE A 13 2.07 -6.35 32.11
N LYS A 14 2.08 -5.02 32.25
CA LYS A 14 3.15 -4.32 32.95
C LYS A 14 3.12 -4.67 34.44
N GLN A 15 4.30 -4.75 35.06
CA GLN A 15 4.46 -5.04 36.50
C GLN A 15 3.67 -4.05 37.39
N GLU A 16 3.61 -2.77 37.00
CA GLU A 16 2.82 -1.74 37.68
C GLU A 16 1.32 -2.05 37.69
N VAL A 17 0.81 -2.51 36.56
CA VAL A 17 -0.61 -2.87 36.40
C VAL A 17 -0.93 -4.09 37.25
N LEU A 18 -0.08 -5.12 37.24
CA LEU A 18 -0.26 -6.30 38.07
C LEU A 18 -0.22 -5.94 39.57
N ALA A 19 0.69 -5.04 39.98
CA ALA A 19 0.79 -4.59 41.37
C ALA A 19 -0.50 -3.88 41.81
N MET A 20 -1.04 -3.00 40.96
CA MET A 20 -2.31 -2.32 41.20
C MET A 20 -3.47 -3.30 41.30
N LEU A 21 -3.56 -4.27 40.39
CA LEU A 21 -4.60 -5.30 40.35
C LEU A 21 -4.61 -6.16 41.61
N LEU A 22 -3.42 -6.51 42.12
CA LEU A 22 -3.26 -7.27 43.34
C LEU A 22 -3.39 -6.41 44.61
N GLY A 23 -3.47 -5.09 44.50
CA GLY A 23 -3.46 -4.17 45.65
C GLY A 23 -2.15 -4.26 46.45
N VAL A 24 -1.01 -4.44 45.78
CA VAL A 24 0.33 -4.46 46.38
C VAL A 24 1.22 -3.39 45.76
N SER A 25 2.26 -2.97 46.45
CA SER A 25 3.21 -2.01 45.87
C SER A 25 4.10 -2.68 44.81
N ARG A 26 4.47 -1.93 43.76
CA ARG A 26 5.38 -2.40 42.71
C ARG A 26 6.70 -2.97 43.26
N PRO A 27 7.37 -2.37 44.27
CA PRO A 27 8.58 -2.96 44.85
C PRO A 27 8.33 -4.30 45.53
N ARG A 28 7.17 -4.48 46.20
CA ARG A 28 6.79 -5.73 46.84
C ARG A 28 6.58 -6.84 45.80
N LEU A 29 5.94 -6.51 44.67
CA LEU A 29 5.79 -7.43 43.54
C LEU A 29 7.16 -7.79 42.92
N ALA A 30 8.06 -6.82 42.75
CA ALA A 30 9.40 -7.05 42.22
C ALA A 30 10.26 -7.95 43.14
N MET A 31 10.13 -7.78 44.47
CA MET A 31 10.79 -8.67 45.44
C MET A 31 10.24 -10.09 45.39
N PHE A 32 8.94 -10.25 45.11
CA PHE A 32 8.34 -11.55 44.90
C PHE A 32 8.83 -12.24 43.63
N GLU A 33 8.82 -11.53 42.50
CA GLU A 33 9.28 -12.08 41.24
C GLU A 33 10.79 -12.41 41.24
N SER A 34 11.58 -11.70 42.05
CA SER A 34 13.00 -11.99 42.27
C SER A 34 13.25 -13.05 43.35
N GLY A 35 12.21 -13.61 43.98
CA GLY A 35 12.29 -14.65 45.01
C GLY A 35 12.81 -14.16 46.36
N ARG A 36 12.89 -12.84 46.57
CA ARG A 36 13.40 -12.22 47.80
C ARG A 36 12.35 -12.11 48.91
N ARG A 37 11.05 -12.16 48.57
CA ARG A 37 9.96 -12.05 49.55
C ARG A 37 8.69 -12.73 49.04
N ASN A 38 7.95 -13.42 49.91
CA ASN A 38 6.66 -13.99 49.56
C ASN A 38 5.53 -12.95 49.58
N LEU A 39 4.55 -13.12 48.71
CA LEU A 39 3.29 -12.37 48.76
C LEU A 39 2.32 -13.05 49.75
N PRO A 40 1.31 -12.30 50.26
CA PRO A 40 0.22 -12.89 51.01
C PRO A 40 -0.50 -13.98 50.20
N ILE A 41 -0.98 -15.02 50.88
CA ILE A 41 -1.60 -16.19 50.25
C ILE A 41 -2.79 -15.79 49.38
N GLU A 42 -3.61 -14.84 49.84
CA GLU A 42 -4.73 -14.28 49.08
C GLU A 42 -4.30 -13.74 47.71
N LYS A 43 -3.13 -13.10 47.63
CA LYS A 43 -2.61 -12.53 46.37
C LYS A 43 -2.07 -13.61 45.45
N LEU A 44 -1.52 -14.69 46.01
CA LEU A 44 -1.09 -15.86 45.26
C LEU A 44 -2.28 -16.60 44.65
N GLN A 45 -3.40 -16.70 45.36
CA GLN A 45 -4.65 -17.27 44.84
C GLN A 45 -5.15 -16.47 43.64
N VAL A 46 -5.19 -15.14 43.74
CA VAL A 46 -5.60 -14.28 42.61
C VAL A 46 -4.70 -14.46 41.39
N ILE A 47 -3.38 -14.56 41.58
CA ILE A 47 -2.44 -14.86 40.49
C ILE A 47 -2.74 -16.23 39.88
N SER A 48 -2.95 -17.25 40.72
CA SER A 48 -3.27 -18.61 40.30
C SER A 48 -4.53 -18.62 39.44
N ASP A 49 -5.61 -17.99 39.91
CA ASP A 49 -6.88 -17.91 39.20
C ASP A 49 -6.74 -17.25 37.83
N MET A 50 -5.97 -16.16 37.74
CA MET A 50 -5.68 -15.48 36.47
C MET A 50 -4.90 -16.37 35.51
N THR A 51 -3.86 -17.05 36.00
CA THR A 51 -3.08 -17.98 35.15
C THR A 51 -3.91 -19.17 34.69
N MET A 52 -4.73 -19.76 35.57
CA MET A 52 -5.64 -20.86 35.24
C MET A 52 -6.68 -20.42 34.21
N HIS A 53 -7.27 -19.23 34.36
CA HIS A 53 -8.23 -18.71 33.39
C HIS A 53 -7.61 -18.55 31.99
N LEU A 54 -6.39 -18.02 31.90
CA LEU A 54 -5.66 -17.90 30.64
C LEU A 54 -5.32 -19.26 30.03
N GLU A 55 -4.91 -20.24 30.84
CA GLU A 55 -4.62 -21.59 30.36
C GLU A 55 -5.86 -22.36 29.92
N GLN A 56 -6.99 -22.17 30.61
CA GLN A 56 -8.27 -22.76 30.25
C GLN A 56 -8.85 -22.15 28.98
N ASN A 57 -8.73 -20.83 28.79
CA ASN A 57 -9.17 -20.15 27.57
C ASN A 57 -8.28 -20.48 26.36
N LYS A 58 -6.97 -20.75 26.55
CA LYS A 58 -6.14 -21.32 25.47
C LYS A 58 -6.68 -22.66 24.95
N ARG A 59 -7.42 -23.41 25.79
CA ARG A 59 -8.00 -24.72 25.45
C ARG A 59 -9.45 -24.66 25.01
N LYS A 60 -10.16 -23.56 25.30
CA LYS A 60 -11.57 -23.34 24.97
C LYS A 60 -11.68 -22.02 24.20
N SER A 61 -11.66 -22.09 22.87
CA SER A 61 -11.79 -20.94 21.97
C SER A 61 -13.22 -20.35 21.98
N ALA A 62 -13.63 -19.75 23.10
CA ALA A 62 -14.88 -19.01 23.22
C ALA A 62 -14.69 -17.49 23.03
N MET A 63 -13.44 -17.03 22.95
CA MET A 63 -13.10 -15.65 22.61
C MET A 63 -13.11 -15.52 21.08
N PRO A 64 -13.71 -14.48 20.47
CA PRO A 64 -13.65 -14.30 19.03
C PRO A 64 -12.19 -14.31 18.61
N ASP A 65 -11.82 -15.24 17.73
CA ASP A 65 -10.43 -15.44 17.31
C ASP A 65 -9.91 -14.12 16.76
N PHE A 66 -9.11 -13.41 17.56
CA PHE A 66 -8.50 -12.14 17.19
C PHE A 66 -7.64 -12.32 15.92
N VAL A 67 -7.13 -13.54 15.71
CA VAL A 67 -6.44 -13.97 14.49
C VAL A 67 -7.37 -13.95 13.28
N SER A 68 -8.59 -14.51 13.39
CA SER A 68 -9.58 -14.50 12.30
C SER A 68 -10.08 -13.08 11.99
N TYR A 69 -10.30 -12.26 13.02
CA TYR A 69 -10.71 -10.87 12.86
C TYR A 69 -9.62 -10.04 12.17
N ARG A 70 -8.36 -10.21 12.57
CA ARG A 70 -7.21 -9.55 11.96
C ARG A 70 -6.99 -10.00 10.51
N SER A 71 -7.11 -11.30 10.24
CA SER A 71 -7.00 -11.84 8.88
C SER A 71 -8.07 -11.28 7.95
N ASN A 72 -9.32 -11.15 8.42
CA ASN A 72 -10.39 -10.52 7.66
C ASN A 72 -10.13 -9.03 7.38
N GLN A 73 -9.58 -8.29 8.36
CA GLN A 73 -9.20 -6.88 8.16
C GLN A 73 -8.06 -6.72 7.15
N GLU A 74 -7.09 -7.62 7.16
CA GLU A 74 -5.97 -7.64 6.21
C GLU A 74 -6.48 -7.90 4.78
N ALA A 75 -7.38 -8.88 4.60
CA ALA A 75 -8.01 -9.14 3.31
C ALA A 75 -8.85 -7.95 2.81
N ASP A 76 -9.68 -7.35 3.67
CA ASP A 76 -10.48 -6.16 3.33
C ASP A 76 -9.61 -4.96 2.94
N TYR A 77 -8.45 -4.80 3.58
CA TYR A 77 -7.46 -3.78 3.23
C TYR A 77 -6.90 -4.03 1.83
N PHE A 78 -6.40 -5.24 1.54
CA PHE A 78 -5.83 -5.57 0.24
C PHE A 78 -6.86 -5.43 -0.90
N LEU A 79 -8.12 -5.81 -0.67
CA LEU A 79 -9.20 -5.61 -1.65
C LEU A 79 -9.44 -4.13 -1.99
N LYS A 80 -9.32 -3.22 -1.01
CA LYS A 80 -9.44 -1.78 -1.26
C LYS A 80 -8.28 -1.26 -2.09
N VAL A 81 -7.05 -1.64 -1.72
CA VAL A 81 -5.84 -1.22 -2.44
C VAL A 81 -5.85 -1.75 -3.88
N LEU A 82 -6.32 -2.99 -4.09
CA LEU A 82 -6.43 -3.58 -5.42
C LEU A 82 -7.41 -2.80 -6.31
N LYS A 83 -8.58 -2.41 -5.78
CA LYS A 83 -9.55 -1.56 -6.50
C LYS A 83 -8.95 -0.21 -6.87
N GLU A 84 -8.19 0.41 -5.97
CA GLU A 84 -7.54 1.69 -6.23
C GLU A 84 -6.45 1.57 -7.31
N ASN A 85 -5.65 0.50 -7.25
CA ASN A 85 -4.64 0.21 -8.27
C ASN A 85 -5.28 0.02 -9.65
N GLU A 86 -6.37 -0.76 -9.76
CA GLU A 86 -7.10 -0.94 -11.02
C GLU A 86 -7.62 0.39 -11.59
N PHE A 87 -8.15 1.26 -10.73
CA PHE A 87 -8.56 2.60 -11.15
C PHE A 87 -7.39 3.43 -11.70
N ARG A 88 -6.24 3.39 -11.02
CA ARG A 88 -5.01 4.08 -11.47
C ARG A 88 -4.54 3.54 -12.83
N GLN A 89 -4.56 2.22 -13.03
CA GLN A 89 -4.23 1.60 -14.32
C GLN A 89 -5.12 2.12 -15.45
N ILE A 90 -6.45 2.12 -15.23
CA ILE A 90 -7.41 2.62 -16.23
C ILE A 90 -7.15 4.08 -16.56
N LYS A 91 -6.89 4.92 -15.56
CA LYS A 91 -6.61 6.35 -15.74
C LYS A 91 -5.33 6.57 -16.56
N THR A 92 -4.24 5.87 -16.21
CA THR A 92 -2.97 5.94 -16.93
C THR A 92 -3.11 5.44 -18.37
N ALA A 93 -3.80 4.30 -18.58
CA ALA A 93 -4.06 3.75 -19.91
C ALA A 93 -4.90 4.68 -20.80
N ARG A 94 -5.87 5.41 -20.23
CA ARG A 94 -6.64 6.43 -20.96
C ARG A 94 -5.75 7.57 -21.41
N ARG A 95 -4.86 8.06 -20.53
CA ARG A 95 -3.93 9.15 -20.88
C ARG A 95 -2.96 8.72 -21.99
N ILE A 96 -2.42 7.51 -21.92
CA ILE A 96 -1.58 6.94 -22.98
C ILE A 96 -2.32 6.93 -24.33
N ARG A 97 -3.59 6.49 -24.34
CA ARG A 97 -4.41 6.46 -25.57
C ARG A 97 -4.59 7.84 -26.20
N VAL A 98 -4.83 8.86 -25.38
CA VAL A 98 -4.95 10.24 -25.86
C VAL A 98 -3.64 10.70 -26.48
N LEU A 99 -2.52 10.53 -25.77
CA LEU A 99 -1.20 10.94 -26.27
C LEU A 99 -0.80 10.23 -27.57
N LEU A 100 -1.11 8.93 -27.70
CA LEU A 100 -0.85 8.18 -28.93
C LEU A 100 -1.69 8.69 -30.10
N LYS A 101 -2.96 9.02 -29.86
CA LYS A 101 -3.84 9.59 -30.89
C LYS A 101 -3.34 10.96 -31.34
N ASP A 102 -2.94 11.79 -30.40
CA ASP A 102 -2.38 13.13 -30.68
C ASP A 102 -1.09 13.00 -31.50
N GLN A 103 -0.18 12.08 -31.12
CA GLN A 103 1.02 11.77 -31.90
C GLN A 103 0.71 11.33 -33.34
N GLN A 104 -0.30 10.48 -33.52
CA GLN A 104 -0.70 10.02 -34.85
C GLN A 104 -1.27 11.17 -35.71
N CYS A 105 -2.08 12.04 -35.12
CA CYS A 105 -2.57 13.26 -35.79
C CYS A 105 -1.41 14.19 -36.20
N ASP A 106 -0.40 14.34 -35.34
CA ASP A 106 0.77 15.15 -35.63
C ASP A 106 1.64 14.57 -36.75
N THR A 107 1.84 13.25 -36.75
CA THR A 107 2.59 12.55 -37.81
C THR A 107 1.88 12.67 -39.16
N THR A 108 0.59 12.36 -39.20
CA THR A 108 -0.22 12.46 -40.43
C THR A 108 -0.28 13.90 -40.96
N ARG A 109 -0.43 14.90 -40.08
CA ARG A 109 -0.37 16.31 -40.46
C ARG A 109 1.00 16.68 -41.03
N SER A 110 2.09 16.19 -40.44
CA SER A 110 3.45 16.44 -40.91
C SER A 110 3.72 15.79 -42.28
N GLU A 111 3.26 14.56 -42.49
CA GLU A 111 3.36 13.84 -43.76
C GLU A 111 2.59 14.56 -44.88
N LEU A 112 1.35 14.99 -44.60
CA LEU A 112 0.55 15.75 -45.55
C LEU A 112 1.18 17.11 -45.89
N ALA A 113 1.70 17.82 -44.89
CA ALA A 113 2.41 19.08 -45.11
C ALA A 113 3.65 18.88 -45.99
N TRP A 114 4.44 17.83 -45.73
CA TRP A 114 5.60 17.48 -46.55
C TRP A 114 5.21 17.14 -47.99
N PHE A 115 4.18 16.30 -48.18
CA PHE A 115 3.70 15.92 -49.50
C PHE A 115 3.21 17.13 -50.31
N LEU A 116 2.39 18.00 -49.71
CA LEU A 116 1.87 19.20 -50.36
C LEU A 116 2.97 20.20 -50.72
N LYS A 117 3.98 20.36 -49.86
CA LYS A 117 5.15 21.21 -50.13
C LYS A 117 5.96 20.70 -51.33
N ASN A 118 6.17 19.40 -51.44
CA ASN A 118 6.93 18.80 -52.55
C ASN A 118 6.14 18.76 -53.87
N ARG A 119 4.80 18.77 -53.81
CA ARG A 119 3.94 18.88 -54.99
C ARG A 119 3.87 20.32 -55.52
N ALA A 120 3.90 21.30 -54.63
CA ALA A 120 3.90 22.72 -54.95
C ALA A 120 5.13 23.18 -55.75
N THR A 121 6.27 22.48 -55.63
CA THR A 121 7.51 22.82 -56.34
C THR A 121 7.53 22.43 -57.80
N THR A 122 6.54 21.67 -58.30
CA THR A 122 6.65 21.01 -59.61
C THR A 122 5.70 21.46 -60.72
N ASP A 123 4.61 22.24 -60.52
CA ASP A 123 3.86 22.75 -61.70
C ASP A 123 2.79 23.88 -61.58
N GLU A 124 2.37 24.42 -60.42
CA GLU A 124 1.29 25.44 -60.40
C GLU A 124 1.39 26.45 -59.23
N PRO A 125 0.81 27.68 -59.35
CA PRO A 125 0.83 28.68 -58.28
C PRO A 125 0.10 28.15 -57.05
N VAL A 126 0.89 27.96 -55.98
CA VAL A 126 0.49 27.32 -54.73
C VAL A 126 -0.67 28.07 -54.08
N ASN A 127 -1.78 27.39 -53.80
CA ASN A 127 -2.90 27.93 -53.04
C ASN A 127 -2.41 28.35 -51.63
N PRO A 128 -2.57 29.62 -51.21
CA PRO A 128 -2.04 30.13 -49.94
C PRO A 128 -2.52 29.37 -48.69
N MET A 129 -3.63 28.61 -48.80
CA MET A 129 -4.08 27.71 -47.74
C MET A 129 -3.12 26.54 -47.44
N VAL A 130 -2.28 26.12 -48.39
CA VAL A 130 -1.28 25.04 -48.17
C VAL A 130 -0.22 25.48 -47.16
N PHE A 131 0.10 26.78 -47.14
CA PHE A 131 1.00 27.35 -46.14
C PHE A 131 0.35 27.48 -44.76
N SER A 132 -1.00 27.59 -44.67
CA SER A 132 -1.70 27.62 -43.37
C SER A 132 -1.84 26.25 -42.67
N ILE A 133 -1.47 25.14 -43.33
CA ILE A 133 -1.20 23.88 -42.63
C ILE A 133 0.03 24.03 -41.71
N ASP A 134 0.82 25.08 -41.98
CA ASP A 134 1.85 25.71 -41.17
C ASP A 134 2.40 24.81 -40.08
N THR A 135 3.52 24.22 -40.44
CA THR A 135 4.58 23.77 -39.52
C THR A 135 5.19 24.94 -38.72
N SER A 136 4.63 26.16 -38.81
CA SER A 136 5.08 27.38 -38.13
C SER A 136 4.62 27.50 -36.67
N ASP A 137 3.76 26.61 -36.18
CA ASP A 137 3.63 26.38 -34.75
C ASP A 137 4.91 25.66 -34.26
N SER A 138 6.04 26.37 -34.27
CA SER A 138 7.30 25.97 -33.64
C SER A 138 7.19 25.84 -32.10
N LYS A 139 5.96 25.84 -31.57
CA LYS A 139 5.57 25.42 -30.21
C LYS A 139 5.18 23.93 -30.13
N TRP A 140 5.43 23.12 -31.15
CA TRP A 140 5.10 21.69 -31.09
C TRP A 140 5.95 20.98 -30.03
N LYS A 141 5.30 20.68 -28.92
CA LYS A 141 5.73 19.95 -27.73
C LYS A 141 6.14 18.48 -28.00
N ARG A 142 6.73 18.17 -29.15
CA ARG A 142 7.18 16.81 -29.51
C ARG A 142 8.09 16.15 -28.45
N PRO A 143 9.10 16.84 -27.87
CA PRO A 143 9.91 16.22 -26.81
C PRO A 143 9.12 16.02 -25.50
N MET A 144 8.19 16.93 -25.17
CA MET A 144 7.36 16.84 -23.95
C MET A 144 6.41 15.63 -23.97
N HIS A 145 5.85 15.29 -25.13
CA HIS A 145 4.94 14.15 -25.25
C HIS A 145 5.64 12.79 -25.21
N PHE A 146 6.90 12.71 -25.65
CA PHE A 146 7.67 11.46 -25.59
C PHE A 146 8.04 11.09 -24.14
N GLU A 147 8.57 12.05 -23.38
CA GLU A 147 8.96 11.82 -21.99
C GLU A 147 7.72 11.49 -21.12
N GLU A 148 6.63 12.26 -21.28
CA GLU A 148 5.36 11.98 -20.58
C GLU A 148 4.83 10.58 -20.93
N LEU A 149 4.89 10.17 -22.20
CA LEU A 149 4.45 8.85 -22.62
C LEU A 149 5.32 7.73 -22.03
N MET A 150 6.63 7.92 -21.96
CA MET A 150 7.55 6.95 -21.35
C MET A 150 7.33 6.82 -19.84
N GLN A 151 7.13 7.95 -19.14
CA GLN A 151 6.77 7.95 -17.73
C GLN A 151 5.42 7.24 -17.48
N LEU A 152 4.42 7.50 -18.33
CA LEU A 152 3.12 6.85 -18.21
C LEU A 152 3.18 5.34 -18.50
N ARG A 153 4.01 4.90 -19.46
CA ARG A 153 4.24 3.47 -19.72
C ARG A 153 4.96 2.79 -18.56
N HIS A 154 5.99 3.43 -18.02
CA HIS A 154 6.70 2.93 -16.85
C HIS A 154 5.75 2.80 -15.64
N THR A 155 4.99 3.86 -15.35
CA THR A 155 4.02 3.84 -14.24
C THR A 155 2.94 2.79 -14.42
N LEU A 156 2.44 2.57 -15.65
CA LEU A 156 1.51 1.46 -15.93
C LEU A 156 2.14 0.11 -15.54
N LYS A 157 3.39 -0.12 -15.95
CA LYS A 157 4.11 -1.38 -15.66
C LYS A 157 4.35 -1.58 -14.17
N VAL A 158 4.66 -0.51 -13.43
CA VAL A 158 4.76 -0.56 -11.96
C VAL A 158 3.42 -0.91 -11.33
N LEU A 159 2.32 -0.30 -11.78
CA LEU A 159 0.98 -0.61 -11.28
C LEU A 159 0.56 -2.05 -11.57
N GLU A 160 0.95 -2.61 -12.71
CA GLU A 160 0.71 -4.02 -13.05
C GLU A 160 1.46 -4.98 -12.11
N LEU A 161 2.74 -4.68 -11.80
CA LEU A 161 3.53 -5.43 -10.84
C LEU A 161 2.97 -5.33 -9.42
N GLU A 162 2.55 -4.12 -9.02
CA GLU A 162 1.89 -3.92 -7.73
C GLU A 162 0.62 -4.76 -7.64
N ARG A 163 -0.19 -4.82 -8.71
CA ARG A 163 -1.39 -5.67 -8.75
C ARG A 163 -1.06 -7.16 -8.62
N SER A 164 0.01 -7.66 -9.25
CA SER A 164 0.38 -9.06 -9.09
C SER A 164 0.82 -9.37 -7.65
N MET A 165 1.62 -8.49 -7.03
CA MET A 165 2.03 -8.64 -5.64
C MET A 165 0.84 -8.58 -4.67
N LEU A 166 -0.13 -7.68 -4.90
CA LEU A 166 -1.34 -7.57 -4.08
C LEU A 166 -2.23 -8.80 -4.18
N LYS A 167 -2.29 -9.44 -5.36
CA LYS A 167 -3.01 -10.71 -5.55
C LYS A 167 -2.32 -11.86 -4.82
N GLU A 168 -1.00 -11.94 -4.92
CA GLU A 168 -0.21 -12.94 -4.21
C GLU A 168 -0.35 -12.80 -2.68
N SER A 169 -0.51 -11.58 -2.16
CA SER A 169 -0.78 -11.35 -0.74
C SER A 169 -2.20 -11.72 -0.27
N LEU A 170 -3.12 -11.99 -1.21
CA LEU A 170 -4.49 -12.42 -0.94
C LEU A 170 -4.68 -13.95 -1.05
N GLU A 171 -3.74 -14.65 -1.69
CA GLU A 171 -3.69 -16.12 -1.83
C GLU A 171 -3.03 -16.78 -0.61
#